data_AF-A0A7S3JIS1-F1
#
_entry.id   AF-A0A7S3JIS1-F1
#
_cell.length_a   1.000
_cell.length_b   1.000
_cell.length_c   1.000
_cell.angle_alpha   90.00
_cell.angle_beta   90.00
_cell.angle_gamma   90.00
#
_symmetry.space_group_name_H-M   'P 1'
#
loop_
_entity.id
_entity.type
_entity.pdbx_description
1 polymer ?
#
loop_
_entity_poly.entity_id
_entity_poly.type
_entity_poly.pdbx_seq_one_letter_code
_entity_poly.pdbx_strand_id
1 'polypeptide(L)'
;MKCNVRGDMTFMNENPQEHPKTVVEWNKDNLIRALKDVFANTAWIELIKFLDVDLDARDDLYFQSQQAFAVFLELWMQLKPQNKAFPIEFLIANTWKNKKAQVICLDYAINLSYTNTDIPFEKSRKRHDVMTTLTGVKPSASSYLRIWKCIDLVQTLIILSESPYYHRVRAMFDQPIRFIPEYLLLSLIKTKPKTGQLLVEDLYSHLLPPFLTGNANSIPILTEVWNVNKELVI
;
A
#
# COMPACT_ATOMS: atom_id res chain seq x y z
N MET A 1 44.07 47.83 -58.26
CA MET A 1 43.19 46.64 -58.18
C MET A 1 43.15 46.17 -56.74
N LYS A 2 41.94 45.89 -56.25
CA LYS A 2 41.47 45.39 -54.94
C LYS A 2 42.37 44.29 -54.31
N CYS A 3 42.42 44.01 -53.01
CA CYS A 3 41.67 44.43 -51.81
C CYS A 3 42.48 44.10 -50.53
N ASN A 4 42.12 44.82 -49.47
CA ASN A 4 42.48 44.75 -48.05
C ASN A 4 42.10 43.43 -47.36
N VAL A 5 42.89 42.98 -46.37
CA VAL A 5 42.36 42.27 -45.19
C VAL A 5 43.10 42.75 -43.93
N ARG A 6 42.33 43.44 -43.08
CA ARG A 6 42.58 43.80 -41.69
C ARG A 6 41.56 42.97 -40.89
N GLY A 7 41.93 42.35 -39.77
CA GLY A 7 40.95 41.62 -38.96
C GLY A 7 41.53 40.87 -37.76
N ASP A 8 41.69 41.64 -36.69
CA ASP A 8 41.70 41.34 -35.25
C ASP A 8 41.43 39.91 -34.75
N MET A 9 42.27 39.54 -33.77
CA MET A 9 42.07 38.47 -32.80
C MET A 9 40.89 38.79 -31.88
N THR A 10 39.78 38.06 -32.04
CA THR A 10 38.74 37.92 -31.01
C THR A 10 38.68 36.47 -30.55
N PHE A 11 38.93 36.30 -29.26
CA PHE A 11 38.78 35.07 -28.51
C PHE A 11 37.33 34.56 -28.63
N MET A 12 37.12 33.42 -29.28
CA MET A 12 35.88 32.65 -29.12
C MET A 12 36.10 31.57 -28.08
N ASN A 13 35.52 31.82 -26.91
CA ASN A 13 35.29 30.87 -25.85
C ASN A 13 34.24 29.86 -26.34
N GLU A 14 34.67 28.74 -26.92
CA GLU A 14 33.77 27.63 -27.23
C GLU A 14 33.36 26.94 -25.93
N ASN A 15 32.22 27.36 -25.38
CA ASN A 15 31.48 26.55 -24.43
C ASN A 15 31.16 25.22 -25.12
N PRO A 16 31.50 24.05 -24.56
CA PRO A 16 31.01 22.79 -25.08
C PRO A 16 29.47 22.87 -25.05
N GLN A 17 28.83 22.81 -26.22
CA GLN A 17 27.39 22.60 -26.26
C GLN A 17 27.12 21.27 -25.55
N GLU A 18 26.63 21.35 -24.31
CA GLU A 18 26.00 20.21 -23.66
C GLU A 18 24.83 19.80 -24.55
N HIS A 19 25.03 18.76 -25.36
CA HIS A 19 23.92 18.04 -25.96
C HIS A 19 22.95 17.71 -24.83
N PRO A 20 21.64 18.03 -24.95
CA PRO A 20 20.70 17.59 -23.94
C PRO A 20 20.85 16.08 -23.86
N LYS A 21 21.27 15.58 -22.69
CA LYS A 21 21.25 14.15 -22.40
C LYS A 21 19.80 13.74 -22.61
N THR A 22 19.50 13.18 -23.77
CA THR A 22 18.23 12.54 -24.05
C THR A 22 18.12 11.43 -23.03
N VAL A 23 17.41 11.70 -21.94
CA VAL A 23 17.01 10.69 -21.00
C VAL A 23 16.22 9.71 -21.84
N VAL A 24 16.78 8.52 -22.05
CA VAL A 24 16.07 7.44 -22.73
C VAL A 24 14.93 7.06 -21.80
N GLU A 25 13.80 7.72 -21.99
CA GLU A 25 12.59 7.41 -21.27
C GLU A 25 12.10 6.06 -21.80
N TRP A 26 12.16 5.06 -20.94
CA TRP A 26 11.82 3.70 -21.31
C TRP A 26 10.38 3.64 -21.81
N ASN A 27 10.19 3.16 -23.04
CA ASN A 27 8.86 2.99 -23.59
C ASN A 27 8.14 1.84 -22.86
N LYS A 28 7.15 2.20 -22.04
CA LYS A 28 6.33 1.27 -21.24
C LYS A 28 5.69 0.18 -22.08
N ASP A 29 5.22 0.50 -23.29
CA ASP A 29 4.60 -0.49 -24.18
C ASP A 29 5.62 -1.49 -24.73
N ASN A 30 6.85 -1.05 -24.99
CA ASN A 30 7.93 -1.94 -25.41
C ASN A 30 8.35 -2.87 -24.28
N LEU A 31 8.40 -2.37 -23.03
CA LEU A 31 8.65 -3.21 -21.86
C LEU A 31 7.54 -4.26 -21.69
N ILE A 32 6.28 -3.87 -21.78
CA ILE A 32 5.14 -4.79 -21.72
C ILE A 32 5.24 -5.87 -22.79
N ARG A 33 5.54 -5.50 -24.05
CA ARG A 33 5.67 -6.46 -25.16
C ARG A 33 6.82 -7.43 -24.92
N ALA A 34 8.00 -6.92 -24.55
CA ALA A 34 9.15 -7.76 -24.23
C ALA A 34 8.86 -8.72 -23.06
N LEU A 35 8.18 -8.24 -22.01
CA LEU A 35 7.80 -9.08 -20.88
C LEU A 35 6.73 -10.12 -21.26
N LYS A 36 5.79 -9.81 -22.16
CA LYS A 36 4.84 -10.80 -22.69
C LYS A 36 5.57 -11.96 -23.37
N ASP A 37 6.56 -11.64 -24.19
CA ASP A 37 7.29 -12.64 -24.98
C ASP A 37 8.21 -13.50 -24.10
N VAL A 38 8.83 -12.91 -23.08
CA VAL A 38 9.74 -13.62 -22.15
C VAL A 38 8.98 -14.41 -21.09
N PHE A 39 7.85 -13.89 -20.59
CA PHE A 39 7.15 -14.43 -19.43
C PHE A 39 5.81 -15.10 -19.78
N ALA A 40 5.56 -15.43 -21.06
CA ALA A 40 4.33 -16.09 -21.53
C ALA A 40 3.92 -17.33 -20.72
N ASN A 41 4.91 -18.03 -20.11
CA ASN A 41 4.71 -19.24 -19.31
C ASN A 41 5.11 -19.11 -17.83
N THR A 42 5.35 -17.89 -17.32
CA THR A 42 5.85 -17.74 -15.95
C THR A 42 4.72 -17.76 -14.93
N ALA A 43 4.92 -18.47 -13.83
CA ALA A 43 4.05 -18.42 -12.68
C ALA A 43 4.23 -17.06 -11.98
N TRP A 44 3.49 -16.04 -12.41
CA TRP A 44 3.58 -14.67 -11.87
C TRP A 44 3.45 -14.59 -10.35
N ILE A 45 2.76 -15.54 -9.72
CA ILE A 45 2.71 -15.69 -8.26
C ILE A 45 4.14 -15.80 -7.67
N GLU A 46 5.06 -16.47 -8.37
CA GLU A 46 6.48 -16.58 -7.99
C GLU A 46 7.21 -15.24 -8.04
N LEU A 47 6.80 -14.30 -8.91
CA LEU A 47 7.40 -12.96 -8.94
C LEU A 47 7.08 -12.16 -7.68
N ILE A 48 5.85 -12.26 -7.17
CA ILE A 48 5.48 -11.61 -5.90
C ILE A 48 6.17 -12.32 -4.74
N LYS A 49 6.28 -13.66 -4.78
CA LYS A 49 7.06 -14.43 -3.79
C LYS A 49 8.54 -14.06 -3.80
N PHE A 50 9.09 -13.65 -4.94
CA PHE A 50 10.46 -13.16 -5.02
C PHE A 50 10.67 -11.85 -4.24
N LEU A 51 9.62 -11.13 -3.85
CA LEU A 51 9.76 -9.99 -2.93
C LEU A 51 9.92 -10.44 -1.47
N ASP A 52 9.59 -11.70 -1.16
CA ASP A 52 9.63 -12.33 0.16
C ASP A 52 10.74 -13.39 0.26
N VAL A 53 11.92 -13.10 -0.29
CA VAL A 53 13.12 -13.91 -0.05
C VAL A 53 13.85 -13.44 1.20
N ASP A 54 14.44 -14.41 1.90
CA ASP A 54 15.32 -14.18 3.05
C ASP A 54 16.59 -13.50 2.56
N LEU A 55 16.92 -12.34 3.13
CA LEU A 55 18.00 -11.52 2.62
C LEU A 55 18.85 -11.00 3.76
N ASP A 56 19.76 -11.85 4.23
CA ASP A 56 21.00 -11.41 4.87
C ASP A 56 21.90 -10.59 3.91
N ALA A 57 21.52 -10.41 2.63
CA ALA A 57 22.39 -9.84 1.59
C ALA A 57 21.76 -8.80 0.62
N ARG A 58 20.44 -8.49 0.65
CA ARG A 58 19.80 -7.57 -0.34
C ARG A 58 18.72 -6.67 0.28
N ASP A 59 19.14 -5.67 1.05
CA ASP A 59 18.21 -4.64 1.58
C ASP A 59 17.66 -3.69 0.47
N ASP A 60 18.04 -3.90 -0.79
CA ASP A 60 17.64 -3.14 -1.98
C ASP A 60 16.38 -3.70 -2.67
N LEU A 61 15.93 -4.91 -2.32
CA LEU A 61 14.80 -5.57 -2.98
C LEU A 61 13.45 -5.08 -2.46
N TYR A 62 13.05 -3.89 -2.92
CA TYR A 62 11.73 -3.29 -2.68
C TYR A 62 11.39 -2.27 -3.77
N PHE A 63 10.12 -1.86 -3.86
CA PHE A 63 9.71 -0.81 -4.80
C PHE A 63 10.18 0.58 -4.31
N GLN A 64 10.98 1.26 -5.12
CA GLN A 64 11.54 2.57 -4.76
C GLN A 64 10.49 3.71 -4.78
N SER A 65 9.34 3.50 -5.43
CA SER A 65 8.26 4.50 -5.49
C SER A 65 6.89 3.85 -5.69
N GLN A 66 5.82 4.59 -5.33
CA GLN A 66 4.44 4.17 -5.60
C GLN A 66 4.19 3.99 -7.10
N GLN A 67 4.85 4.79 -7.95
CA GLN A 67 4.76 4.67 -9.41
C GLN A 67 5.38 3.36 -9.90
N ALA A 68 6.51 2.92 -9.35
CA ALA A 68 7.11 1.64 -9.69
C ALA A 68 6.17 0.47 -9.33
N PHE A 69 5.52 0.55 -8.18
CA PHE A 69 4.51 -0.43 -7.78
C PHE A 69 3.26 -0.38 -8.66
N ALA A 70 2.79 0.80 -9.07
CA ALA A 70 1.67 0.95 -9.99
C ALA A 70 1.97 0.31 -11.36
N VAL A 71 3.16 0.57 -11.93
CA VAL A 71 3.61 -0.07 -13.18
C VAL A 71 3.66 -1.59 -13.01
N PHE A 72 4.14 -2.09 -11.87
CA PHE A 72 4.12 -3.51 -11.56
C PHE A 72 2.70 -4.10 -11.54
N LEU A 73 1.73 -3.41 -10.92
CA LEU A 73 0.34 -3.85 -10.91
C LEU A 73 -0.29 -3.84 -12.31
N GLU A 74 0.03 -2.85 -13.14
CA GLU A 74 -0.42 -2.81 -14.53
C GLU A 74 0.17 -3.96 -15.35
N LEU A 75 1.46 -4.24 -15.18
CA LEU A 75 2.11 -5.40 -15.79
C LEU A 75 1.41 -6.69 -15.35
N TRP A 76 1.17 -6.85 -14.05
CA TRP A 76 0.40 -7.97 -13.53
C TRP A 76 -0.98 -8.09 -14.20
N MET A 77 -1.74 -7.00 -14.28
CA MET A 77 -3.07 -6.99 -14.89
C MET A 77 -3.08 -7.42 -16.35
N GLN A 78 -2.04 -7.03 -17.11
CA GLN A 78 -1.93 -7.36 -18.53
C GLN A 78 -1.39 -8.75 -18.81
N LEU A 79 -0.70 -9.36 -17.85
CA LEU A 79 0.04 -10.61 -18.02
C LEU A 79 -0.61 -11.80 -17.29
N LYS A 80 -1.49 -11.52 -16.32
CA LYS A 80 -2.23 -12.56 -15.59
C LYS A 80 -3.14 -13.37 -16.53
N PRO A 81 -3.40 -14.66 -16.21
CA PRO A 81 -4.49 -15.40 -16.83
C PRO A 81 -5.83 -14.66 -16.64
N GLN A 82 -6.72 -14.70 -17.66
CA GLN A 82 -7.96 -13.90 -17.69
C GLN A 82 -8.79 -14.00 -16.39
N ASN A 83 -8.82 -15.18 -15.75
CA ASN A 83 -9.63 -15.47 -14.57
C ASN A 83 -8.90 -15.33 -13.21
N LYS A 84 -7.71 -14.72 -13.17
CA LYS A 84 -6.96 -14.52 -11.93
C LYS A 84 -7.04 -13.07 -11.48
N ALA A 85 -7.18 -12.86 -10.17
CA ALA A 85 -7.04 -11.54 -9.55
C ALA A 85 -5.64 -11.38 -8.98
N PHE A 86 -5.27 -10.15 -8.62
CA PHE A 86 -4.05 -9.90 -7.86
C PHE A 86 -4.07 -10.71 -6.56
N PRO A 87 -3.00 -11.46 -6.21
CA PRO A 87 -2.98 -12.36 -5.06
C PRO A 87 -2.75 -11.57 -3.77
N ILE A 88 -3.71 -10.71 -3.41
CA ILE A 88 -3.61 -9.82 -2.25
C ILE A 88 -3.36 -10.57 -0.94
N GLU A 89 -3.89 -11.80 -0.82
CA GLU A 89 -3.66 -12.73 0.29
C GLU A 89 -2.18 -12.90 0.62
N PHE A 90 -1.31 -12.92 -0.40
CA PHE A 90 0.12 -13.05 -0.18
C PHE A 90 0.69 -11.84 0.58
N LEU A 91 0.17 -10.64 0.32
CA LEU A 91 0.61 -9.40 0.99
C LEU A 91 -0.01 -9.25 2.39
N ILE A 92 -1.26 -9.69 2.59
CA ILE A 92 -2.05 -9.35 3.79
C ILE A 92 -2.18 -10.51 4.79
N ALA A 93 -1.96 -11.77 4.42
CA ALA A 93 -2.27 -12.90 5.31
C ALA A 93 -1.05 -13.52 5.99
N ASN A 94 0.16 -13.27 5.46
CA ASN A 94 1.40 -13.82 5.99
C ASN A 94 2.40 -12.69 6.27
N THR A 95 3.23 -12.83 7.30
CA THR A 95 4.36 -11.94 7.52
C THR A 95 5.54 -12.40 6.69
N TRP A 96 6.05 -11.51 5.85
CA TRP A 96 7.20 -11.75 4.99
C TRP A 96 8.49 -11.75 5.81
N LYS A 97 9.49 -12.48 5.33
CA LYS A 97 10.88 -12.37 5.75
C LYS A 97 11.40 -10.96 5.45
N ASN A 98 11.14 -10.47 4.24
CA ASN A 98 11.43 -9.09 3.85
C ASN A 98 10.31 -8.14 4.30
N LYS A 99 10.31 -7.81 5.60
CA LYS A 99 9.33 -6.90 6.21
C LYS A 99 9.33 -5.51 5.56
N LYS A 100 10.49 -5.03 5.10
CA LYS A 100 10.63 -3.73 4.40
C LYS A 100 9.80 -3.71 3.13
N ALA A 101 10.00 -4.68 2.26
CA ALA A 101 9.26 -4.81 1.01
C ALA A 101 7.76 -4.96 1.29
N GLN A 102 7.37 -5.75 2.29
CA GLN A 102 5.96 -5.93 2.64
C GLN A 102 5.31 -4.62 3.10
N VAL A 103 5.94 -3.88 4.02
CA VAL A 103 5.42 -2.58 4.49
C VAL A 103 5.28 -1.60 3.32
N ILE A 104 6.30 -1.52 2.45
CA ILE A 104 6.26 -0.63 1.28
C ILE A 104 5.15 -1.03 0.29
N CYS A 105 5.01 -2.33 -0.01
CA CYS A 105 3.95 -2.83 -0.87
C CYS A 105 2.56 -2.55 -0.31
N LEU A 106 2.34 -2.76 0.99
CA LEU A 106 1.07 -2.48 1.65
C LEU A 106 0.75 -0.98 1.64
N ASP A 107 1.72 -0.13 1.96
CA ASP A 107 1.60 1.33 1.89
C ASP A 107 1.13 1.78 0.50
N TYR A 108 1.84 1.34 -0.55
CA TYR A 108 1.49 1.69 -1.93
C TYR A 108 0.17 1.09 -2.38
N ALA A 109 -0.16 -0.14 -1.97
CA ALA A 109 -1.44 -0.76 -2.28
C ALA A 109 -2.61 -0.01 -1.65
N ILE A 110 -2.48 0.43 -0.39
CA ILE A 110 -3.50 1.22 0.31
C ILE A 110 -3.69 2.56 -0.41
N ASN A 111 -2.60 3.28 -0.69
CA ASN A 111 -2.67 4.60 -1.33
C ASN A 111 -3.24 4.53 -2.76
N LEU A 112 -2.83 3.56 -3.57
CA LEU A 112 -3.38 3.37 -4.93
C LEU A 112 -4.85 2.98 -4.92
N SER A 113 -5.30 2.27 -3.88
CA SER A 113 -6.72 1.93 -3.72
C SER A 113 -7.60 3.15 -3.43
N TYR A 114 -7.03 4.22 -2.86
CA TYR A 114 -7.71 5.50 -2.70
C TYR A 114 -7.82 6.28 -4.02
N THR A 115 -6.93 6.05 -4.97
CA THR A 115 -6.93 6.70 -6.29
C THR A 115 -7.62 5.85 -7.38
N ASN A 116 -8.58 4.99 -6.99
CA ASN A 116 -9.37 4.12 -7.89
C ASN A 116 -8.60 3.00 -8.61
N THR A 117 -7.45 2.55 -8.09
CA THR A 117 -6.85 1.28 -8.56
C THR A 117 -7.60 0.10 -7.95
N ASP A 118 -8.01 -0.87 -8.77
CA ASP A 118 -8.77 -2.04 -8.32
C ASP A 118 -7.85 -3.10 -7.68
N ILE A 119 -7.46 -2.86 -6.44
CA ILE A 119 -6.72 -3.83 -5.62
C ILE A 119 -7.74 -4.59 -4.76
N PRO A 120 -7.81 -5.93 -4.87
CA PRO A 120 -8.96 -6.69 -4.45
C PRO A 120 -8.95 -7.02 -2.94
N PHE A 121 -8.83 -6.02 -2.07
CA PHE A 121 -8.85 -6.20 -0.60
C PHE A 121 -10.12 -6.92 -0.12
N GLU A 122 -11.23 -6.82 -0.85
CA GLU A 122 -12.45 -7.56 -0.58
C GLU A 122 -12.25 -9.07 -0.70
N LYS A 123 -11.25 -9.57 -1.41
CA LYS A 123 -10.95 -11.00 -1.52
C LYS A 123 -10.21 -11.58 -0.32
N SER A 124 -9.97 -10.75 0.71
CA SER A 124 -9.44 -11.23 1.98
C SER A 124 -10.33 -12.31 2.60
N ARG A 125 -9.70 -13.36 3.12
CA ARG A 125 -10.38 -14.46 3.85
C ARG A 125 -11.08 -13.97 5.11
N LYS A 126 -10.47 -13.08 5.88
CA LYS A 126 -11.07 -12.52 7.10
C LYS A 126 -11.43 -11.06 6.88
N ARG A 127 -12.74 -10.80 6.80
CA ARG A 127 -13.27 -9.44 6.66
C ARG A 127 -14.57 -9.26 7.45
N HIS A 128 -14.90 -8.01 7.75
CA HIS A 128 -16.21 -7.65 8.28
C HIS A 128 -17.28 -7.59 7.19
N ASP A 129 -18.53 -7.76 7.58
CA ASP A 129 -19.68 -7.33 6.80
C ASP A 129 -20.02 -5.87 7.11
N VAL A 130 -20.77 -5.23 6.21
CA VAL A 130 -21.25 -3.87 6.44
C VAL A 130 -22.37 -3.96 7.48
N MET A 131 -22.27 -3.21 8.57
CA MET A 131 -23.31 -3.18 9.60
C MET A 131 -24.41 -2.23 9.17
N THR A 132 -25.63 -2.75 9.00
CA THR A 132 -26.82 -1.95 8.65
C THR A 132 -27.27 -1.03 9.77
N THR A 133 -26.82 -1.29 11.01
CA THR A 133 -27.13 -0.49 12.20
C THR A 133 -26.26 0.76 12.33
N LEU A 134 -25.16 0.87 11.57
CA LEU A 134 -24.30 2.05 11.59
C LEU A 134 -24.86 3.15 10.68
N THR A 135 -24.96 4.35 11.22
CA THR A 135 -25.43 5.53 10.50
C THR A 135 -24.27 6.32 9.92
N GLY A 136 -24.49 7.01 8.80
CA GLY A 136 -23.53 7.99 8.27
C GLY A 136 -22.37 7.43 7.42
N VAL A 137 -22.43 6.16 6.99
CA VAL A 137 -21.44 5.62 6.03
C VAL A 137 -21.60 6.33 4.68
N LYS A 138 -20.74 7.32 4.43
CA LYS A 138 -20.78 8.12 3.19
C LYS A 138 -20.38 7.25 1.98
N PRO A 139 -20.92 7.49 0.77
CA PRO A 139 -20.46 6.82 -0.45
C PRO A 139 -18.95 7.01 -0.72
N SER A 140 -18.39 8.16 -0.33
CA SER A 140 -16.94 8.44 -0.41
C SER A 140 -16.09 7.57 0.52
N ALA A 141 -16.69 6.91 1.51
CA ALA A 141 -16.03 5.96 2.38
C ALA A 141 -15.84 4.58 1.70
N SER A 142 -16.40 4.34 0.51
CA SER A 142 -16.40 3.01 -0.14
C SER A 142 -15.02 2.40 -0.30
N SER A 143 -14.01 3.16 -0.75
CA SER A 143 -12.63 2.67 -0.87
C SER A 143 -12.00 2.38 0.48
N TYR A 144 -12.20 3.26 1.48
CA TYR A 144 -11.73 3.02 2.84
C TYR A 144 -12.37 1.77 3.44
N LEU A 145 -13.68 1.63 3.27
CA LEU A 145 -14.48 0.53 3.78
C LEU A 145 -14.02 -0.80 3.17
N ARG A 146 -13.73 -0.84 1.86
CA ARG A 146 -13.20 -2.03 1.19
C ARG A 146 -11.87 -2.49 1.78
N ILE A 147 -10.97 -1.56 2.11
CA ILE A 147 -9.63 -1.85 2.63
C ILE A 147 -9.69 -2.23 4.11
N TRP A 148 -10.27 -1.38 4.94
CA TRP A 148 -10.13 -1.47 6.39
C TRP A 148 -11.16 -2.35 7.07
N LYS A 149 -12.07 -2.96 6.30
CA LYS A 149 -12.83 -4.13 6.75
C LYS A 149 -12.02 -5.43 6.68
N CYS A 150 -10.85 -5.42 6.05
CA CYS A 150 -9.95 -6.56 5.97
C CYS A 150 -9.22 -6.77 7.30
N ILE A 151 -9.60 -7.81 8.03
CA ILE A 151 -9.02 -8.16 9.33
C ILE A 151 -7.59 -8.67 9.15
N ASP A 152 -7.33 -9.43 8.08
CA ASP A 152 -5.97 -9.93 7.77
C ASP A 152 -4.99 -8.77 7.55
N LEU A 153 -5.40 -7.71 6.84
CA LEU A 153 -4.61 -6.50 6.65
C LEU A 153 -4.29 -5.84 8.00
N VAL A 154 -5.30 -5.57 8.82
CA VAL A 154 -5.10 -4.91 10.13
C VAL A 154 -4.17 -5.75 11.00
N GLN A 155 -4.37 -7.06 11.06
CA GLN A 155 -3.52 -7.97 11.84
C GLN A 155 -2.07 -7.99 11.33
N THR A 156 -1.87 -8.04 10.02
CA THR A 156 -0.53 -8.05 9.42
C THR A 156 0.20 -6.74 9.64
N LEU A 157 -0.49 -5.60 9.53
CA LEU A 157 0.09 -4.30 9.86
C LEU A 157 0.49 -4.23 11.34
N ILE A 158 -0.35 -4.74 12.25
CA ILE A 158 0.00 -4.82 13.68
C ILE A 158 1.28 -5.65 13.89
N ILE A 159 1.38 -6.83 13.28
CA ILE A 159 2.59 -7.67 13.39
C ILE A 159 3.82 -6.97 12.80
N LEU A 160 3.67 -6.27 11.66
CA LEU A 160 4.74 -5.53 11.02
C LEU A 160 5.21 -4.30 11.81
N SER A 161 4.39 -3.77 12.72
CA SER A 161 4.75 -2.64 13.57
C SER A 161 5.91 -2.95 14.53
N GLU A 162 6.18 -4.22 14.83
CA GLU A 162 7.32 -4.70 15.61
C GLU A 162 8.66 -4.64 14.86
N SER A 163 8.64 -4.22 13.60
CA SER A 163 9.85 -3.97 12.83
C SER A 163 10.33 -2.51 12.97
N PRO A 164 11.53 -2.17 12.46
CA PRO A 164 11.99 -0.77 12.42
C PRO A 164 11.07 0.20 11.66
N TYR A 165 10.02 -0.30 10.99
CA TYR A 165 9.07 0.47 10.20
C TYR A 165 7.81 0.92 10.97
N TYR A 166 7.81 0.86 12.31
CA TYR A 166 6.68 1.25 13.16
C TYR A 166 5.99 2.54 12.71
N HIS A 167 6.73 3.64 12.55
CA HIS A 167 6.16 4.95 12.20
C HIS A 167 5.45 4.93 10.84
N ARG A 168 6.02 4.22 9.86
CA ARG A 168 5.41 4.09 8.53
C ARG A 168 4.13 3.27 8.59
N VAL A 169 4.13 2.17 9.35
CA VAL A 169 2.93 1.34 9.58
C VAL A 169 1.85 2.16 10.29
N ARG A 170 2.20 2.88 11.37
CA ARG A 170 1.26 3.69 12.14
C ARG A 170 0.59 4.78 11.28
N ALA A 171 1.34 5.43 10.40
CA ALA A 171 0.81 6.46 9.50
C ALA A 171 -0.26 5.93 8.54
N MET A 172 -0.23 4.64 8.17
CA MET A 172 -1.28 4.04 7.33
C MET A 172 -2.66 4.07 8.00
N PHE A 173 -2.70 4.10 9.33
CA PHE A 173 -3.96 4.16 10.09
C PHE A 173 -4.54 5.57 10.24
N ASP A 174 -3.83 6.64 9.84
CA ASP A 174 -4.32 8.01 10.04
C ASP A 174 -5.60 8.29 9.25
N GLN A 175 -5.67 7.82 8.00
CA GLN A 175 -6.86 7.97 7.17
C GLN A 175 -8.07 7.21 7.71
N PRO A 176 -8.01 5.88 8.00
CA PRO A 176 -9.17 5.18 8.55
C PRO A 176 -9.60 5.66 9.93
N ILE A 177 -8.68 6.10 10.81
CA ILE A 177 -9.04 6.74 12.08
C ILE A 177 -9.91 7.97 11.83
N ARG A 178 -9.59 8.77 10.81
CA ARG A 178 -10.33 9.99 10.49
C ARG A 178 -11.64 9.74 9.76
N PHE A 179 -11.66 8.81 8.80
CA PHE A 179 -12.77 8.70 7.84
C PHE A 179 -13.75 7.56 8.13
N ILE A 180 -13.31 6.48 8.78
CA ILE A 180 -14.13 5.29 9.07
C ILE A 180 -13.74 4.62 10.42
N PRO A 181 -13.66 5.39 11.53
CA PRO A 181 -13.18 4.89 12.82
C PRO A 181 -13.99 3.68 13.33
N GLU A 182 -15.29 3.63 13.04
CA GLU A 182 -16.17 2.51 13.39
C GLU A 182 -15.67 1.19 12.80
N TYR A 183 -15.44 1.15 11.49
CA TYR A 183 -15.04 -0.07 10.79
C TYR A 183 -13.60 -0.46 11.08
N LEU A 184 -12.74 0.52 11.35
CA LEU A 184 -11.38 0.24 11.81
C LEU A 184 -11.41 -0.40 13.21
N LEU A 185 -12.17 0.16 14.15
CA LEU A 185 -12.30 -0.40 15.50
C LEU A 185 -12.88 -1.81 15.47
N LEU A 186 -13.93 -2.04 14.68
CA LEU A 186 -14.53 -3.36 14.50
C LEU A 186 -13.50 -4.38 13.98
N SER A 187 -12.68 -4.00 13.00
CA SER A 187 -11.61 -4.87 12.49
C SER A 187 -10.54 -5.12 13.54
N LEU A 188 -10.14 -4.08 14.27
CA LEU A 188 -9.13 -4.14 15.32
C LEU A 188 -9.52 -5.12 16.44
N ILE A 189 -10.75 -5.04 16.98
CA ILE A 189 -11.20 -5.95 18.06
C ILE A 189 -11.26 -7.42 17.64
N LYS A 190 -11.37 -7.71 16.34
CA LYS A 190 -11.37 -9.09 15.82
C LYS A 190 -9.98 -9.61 15.46
N THR A 191 -8.97 -8.74 15.43
CA THR A 191 -7.59 -9.20 15.28
C THR A 191 -7.14 -9.98 16.51
N LYS A 192 -6.26 -10.96 16.31
CA LYS A 192 -5.61 -11.71 17.40
C LYS A 192 -4.11 -11.79 17.12
N PRO A 193 -3.42 -10.63 17.08
CA PRO A 193 -2.01 -10.60 16.74
C PRO A 193 -1.19 -11.21 17.89
N LYS A 194 -0.09 -11.89 17.56
CA LYS A 194 0.82 -12.46 18.56
C LYS A 194 1.81 -11.44 19.13
N THR A 195 1.97 -10.30 18.44
CA THR A 195 2.92 -9.22 18.70
C THR A 195 2.31 -7.90 18.23
N GLY A 196 2.93 -6.75 18.46
CA GLY A 196 2.44 -5.44 18.01
C GLY A 196 1.53 -4.73 19.02
N GLN A 197 1.61 -5.12 20.30
CA GLN A 197 0.70 -4.64 21.34
C GLN A 197 0.79 -3.12 21.55
N LEU A 198 1.98 -2.53 21.37
CA LEU A 198 2.17 -1.08 21.42
C LEU A 198 1.28 -0.35 20.40
N LEU A 199 1.23 -0.84 19.15
CA LEU A 199 0.38 -0.24 18.12
C LEU A 199 -1.11 -0.48 18.44
N VAL A 200 -1.47 -1.64 18.97
CA VAL A 200 -2.85 -1.94 19.36
C VAL A 200 -3.34 -0.96 20.43
N GLU A 201 -2.54 -0.71 21.46
CA GLU A 201 -2.84 0.24 22.54
C GLU A 201 -2.94 1.68 22.01
N ASP A 202 -1.99 2.08 21.16
CA ASP A 202 -2.03 3.38 20.49
C ASP A 202 -3.33 3.55 19.68
N LEU A 203 -3.70 2.58 18.86
CA LEU A 203 -4.94 2.63 18.08
C LEU A 203 -6.19 2.65 18.97
N TYR A 204 -6.25 1.87 20.03
CA TYR A 204 -7.38 1.91 20.97
C TYR A 204 -7.51 3.26 21.67
N SER A 205 -6.38 3.88 22.07
CA SER A 205 -6.38 5.20 22.70
C SER A 205 -6.96 6.30 21.81
N HIS A 206 -6.88 6.12 20.48
CA HIS A 206 -7.47 7.03 19.50
C HIS A 206 -8.93 6.67 19.15
N LEU A 207 -9.23 5.37 19.06
CA LEU A 207 -10.52 4.90 18.53
C LEU A 207 -11.62 4.78 19.59
N LEU A 208 -11.30 4.36 20.82
CA LEU A 208 -12.32 4.11 21.85
C LEU A 208 -12.96 5.37 22.44
N PRO A 209 -12.22 6.44 22.79
CA PRO A 209 -12.79 7.56 23.53
C PRO A 209 -14.03 8.20 22.89
N PRO A 210 -14.09 8.43 21.56
CA PRO A 210 -15.28 9.01 20.92
C PRO A 210 -16.55 8.17 21.05
N PHE A 211 -16.45 6.85 21.23
CA PHE A 211 -17.60 5.97 21.44
C PHE A 211 -18.00 5.87 22.91
N LEU A 212 -17.06 6.08 23.84
CA LEU A 212 -17.34 6.12 25.28
C LEU A 212 -17.97 7.44 25.72
N THR A 213 -17.63 8.55 25.05
CA THR A 213 -18.24 9.87 25.32
C THR A 213 -19.62 10.04 24.69
N GLY A 214 -20.01 9.12 23.80
CA GLY A 214 -21.31 9.12 23.13
C GLY A 214 -21.32 9.81 21.76
N ASN A 215 -21.73 9.05 20.75
CA ASN A 215 -22.05 9.46 19.38
C ASN A 215 -23.15 8.55 18.81
N ALA A 216 -23.66 8.88 17.61
CA ALA A 216 -24.78 8.15 16.99
C ALA A 216 -24.52 6.64 16.79
N ASN A 217 -23.26 6.23 16.68
CA ASN A 217 -22.83 4.86 16.45
C ASN A 217 -22.31 4.16 17.73
N SER A 218 -22.36 4.80 18.90
CA SER A 218 -21.73 4.28 20.11
C SER A 218 -22.37 2.99 20.61
N ILE A 219 -23.70 2.93 20.69
CA ILE A 219 -24.42 1.73 21.14
C ILE A 219 -24.09 0.50 20.26
N PRO A 220 -24.26 0.54 18.93
CA PRO A 220 -23.94 -0.62 18.10
C PRO A 220 -22.46 -1.01 18.15
N ILE A 221 -21.54 -0.04 18.22
CA ILE A 221 -20.10 -0.31 18.30
C ILE A 221 -19.73 -0.94 19.65
N LEU A 222 -20.14 -0.35 20.76
CA LEU A 222 -19.84 -0.87 22.10
C LEU A 222 -20.47 -2.24 22.34
N THR A 223 -21.63 -2.51 21.74
CA THR A 223 -22.24 -3.86 21.76
C THR A 223 -21.34 -4.89 21.08
N GLU A 224 -20.77 -4.57 19.91
CA GLU A 224 -19.81 -5.46 19.25
C GLU A 224 -18.51 -5.60 20.04
N VAL A 225 -18.00 -4.51 20.62
CA VAL A 225 -16.81 -4.55 21.48
C VAL A 225 -17.07 -5.48 22.67
N TRP A 226 -18.19 -5.34 23.37
CA TRP A 226 -18.57 -6.21 24.49
C TRP A 226 -18.68 -7.68 24.06
N ASN A 227 -19.21 -7.96 22.88
CA ASN A 227 -19.38 -9.34 22.41
C ASN A 227 -18.04 -10.01 22.05
N VAL A 228 -17.07 -9.25 21.57
CA VAL A 228 -15.79 -9.78 21.06
C VAL A 228 -14.66 -9.68 22.09
N ASN A 229 -14.56 -8.55 22.79
CA ASN A 229 -13.49 -8.25 23.74
C ASN A 229 -14.00 -7.37 24.90
N LYS A 230 -14.55 -8.04 25.92
CA LYS A 230 -15.15 -7.40 27.11
C LYS A 230 -14.16 -6.57 27.92
N GLU A 231 -12.89 -6.97 27.96
CA GLU A 231 -11.85 -6.31 28.76
C GLU A 231 -11.58 -4.85 28.31
N LEU A 232 -12.03 -4.46 27.11
CA LEU A 232 -11.86 -3.08 26.60
C LEU A 232 -12.90 -2.09 27.16
N VAL A 233 -13.96 -2.59 27.81
CA VAL A 233 -15.13 -1.79 28.23
C VAL A 233 -15.55 -2.07 29.68
N ILE A 234 -14.72 -2.79 30.44
CA ILE A 234 -14.89 -3.09 31.86
C ILE A 234 -13.89 -2.28 32.69
#